data_AF-A0A1Y2MJF7-F1
#
_entry.id   AF-A0A1Y2MJF7-F1
#
_cell.length_a   1.000
_cell.length_b   1.000
_cell.length_c   1.000
_cell.angle_alpha   90.00
_cell.angle_beta   90.00
_cell.angle_gamma   90.00
#
_symmetry.space_group_name_H-M   'P 1'
#
loop_
_entity.id
_entity.type
_entity.pdbx_description
1 polymer ?
#
loop_
_entity_poly.entity_id
_entity_poly.type
_entity_poly.pdbx_seq_one_letter_code
_entity_poly.pdbx_strand_id
1 'polypeptide(L)'
;MQHPDARRGQLVKFTPGRPNPAPLHPDHPGVISDVLPGVFGYVMVSWVDREGTVGNQAVYEAAWVTPISRDEYDTLVAESRELDRQHGVPPQLPNRRDTAPDDRSSEK
;
A
#
# COMPACT_ATOMS: atom_id res chain seq x y z
N MET A 1 15.84 12.73 14.61
CA MET A 1 16.22 11.77 13.56
C MET A 1 15.50 12.16 12.29
N GLN A 2 16.24 12.56 11.26
CA GLN A 2 15.67 12.89 9.95
C GLN A 2 15.18 11.58 9.33
N HIS A 3 13.89 11.44 9.05
CA HIS A 3 13.37 10.37 8.18
C HIS A 3 13.68 10.79 6.74
N PRO A 4 14.66 10.20 6.06
CA PRO A 4 15.07 10.69 4.75
C PRO A 4 14.10 10.16 3.69
N ASP A 5 13.61 11.09 2.87
CA ASP A 5 13.30 10.91 1.45
C ASP A 5 12.33 9.78 1.07
N ALA A 6 11.17 9.74 1.71
CA ALA A 6 10.03 9.12 1.04
C ALA A 6 9.67 9.96 -0.19
N ARG A 7 9.74 9.36 -1.38
CA ARG A 7 9.50 10.06 -2.66
C ARG A 7 8.44 9.36 -3.48
N ARG A 8 7.66 10.15 -4.21
CA ARG A 8 6.73 9.62 -5.22
C ARG A 8 7.50 8.76 -6.24
N GLY A 9 6.95 7.60 -6.58
CA GLY A 9 7.55 6.62 -7.47
C GLY A 9 8.53 5.64 -6.80
N GLN A 10 8.80 5.80 -5.51
CA GLN A 10 9.68 4.91 -4.77
C GLN A 10 9.00 3.57 -4.48
N LEU A 11 9.71 2.48 -4.78
CA LEU A 11 9.26 1.11 -4.53
C LEU A 11 9.47 0.79 -3.05
N VAL A 12 8.48 0.14 -2.45
CA VAL A 12 8.47 -0.13 -1.01
C VAL A 12 7.86 -1.50 -0.70
N LYS A 13 8.20 -2.00 0.49
CA LYS A 13 7.46 -3.06 1.20
C LYS A 13 7.21 -2.62 2.64
N PHE A 14 6.45 -3.39 3.42
CA PHE A 14 6.31 -3.08 4.84
C PHE A 14 7.63 -3.25 5.58
N THR A 15 7.91 -2.34 6.51
CA THR A 15 9.05 -2.46 7.41
C THR A 15 8.80 -3.63 8.37
N PRO A 16 9.74 -4.60 8.50
CA PRO A 16 9.61 -5.70 9.44
C PRO A 16 9.36 -5.22 10.88
N GLY A 17 8.45 -5.88 11.59
CA GLY A 17 8.11 -5.57 12.99
C GLY A 17 7.24 -4.31 13.18
N ARG A 18 6.81 -3.65 12.10
CA ARG A 18 5.79 -2.60 12.15
C ARG A 18 4.38 -3.21 12.01
N PRO A 19 3.37 -2.59 12.63
CA PRO A 19 1.99 -3.04 12.46
C PRO A 19 1.63 -2.93 10.97
N ASN A 20 1.14 -4.04 10.40
CA ASN A 20 0.51 -4.05 9.10
C ASN A 20 -1.01 -3.95 9.30
N PRO A 21 -1.61 -2.76 9.16
CA PRO A 21 -3.06 -2.60 9.34
C PRO A 21 -3.87 -3.20 8.18
N ALA A 22 -3.21 -3.55 7.07
CA ALA A 22 -3.83 -4.22 5.95
C ALA A 22 -3.64 -5.74 6.09
N PRO A 23 -4.55 -6.59 5.57
CA PRO A 23 -4.35 -8.04 5.53
C PRO A 23 -3.28 -8.46 4.51
N LEU A 24 -2.33 -7.59 4.18
CA LEU A 24 -1.25 -7.89 3.25
C LEU A 24 -0.16 -8.72 3.90
N HIS A 25 0.57 -9.44 3.07
CA HIS A 25 1.82 -10.05 3.50
C HIS A 25 2.83 -8.95 3.91
N PRO A 26 3.72 -9.18 4.89
CA PRO A 26 4.77 -8.21 5.25
C PRO A 26 5.67 -7.85 4.06
N ASP A 27 5.97 -8.82 3.20
CA ASP A 27 6.76 -8.60 1.98
C ASP A 27 5.90 -8.20 0.77
N HIS A 28 4.67 -7.73 0.98
CA HIS A 28 3.82 -7.32 -0.13
C HIS A 28 4.39 -6.05 -0.80
N PRO A 29 4.64 -6.07 -2.12
CA PRO A 29 5.29 -4.95 -2.81
C PRO A 29 4.30 -3.83 -3.15
N GLY A 30 4.78 -2.60 -3.08
CA GLY A 30 4.01 -1.39 -3.41
C GLY A 30 4.87 -0.23 -3.91
N VAL A 31 4.20 0.85 -4.31
CA VAL A 31 4.86 2.07 -4.77
C VAL A 31 4.27 3.30 -4.08
N ILE A 32 5.12 4.21 -3.60
CA ILE A 32 4.67 5.49 -3.07
C ILE A 32 4.07 6.29 -4.21
N SER A 33 2.77 6.51 -4.13
CA SER A 33 1.99 7.22 -5.14
C SER A 33 1.88 8.70 -4.85
N ASP A 34 1.95 9.07 -3.57
CA ASP A 34 2.00 10.46 -3.14
C ASP A 34 2.66 10.63 -1.77
N VAL A 35 3.20 11.81 -1.52
CA VAL A 35 3.76 12.22 -0.23
C VAL A 35 2.85 13.32 0.31
N LEU A 36 2.17 13.08 1.42
CA LEU A 36 1.08 13.94 1.87
C LEU A 36 1.62 15.19 2.59
N PRO A 37 1.50 16.40 2.01
CA PRO A 37 1.94 17.62 2.67
C PRO A 37 0.94 17.99 3.78
N GLY A 38 1.45 18.24 5.00
CA GLY A 38 0.63 18.68 6.15
C GLY A 38 0.46 17.65 7.26
N VAL A 39 0.73 16.38 7.00
CA VAL A 39 0.86 15.34 8.04
C VAL A 39 2.30 14.83 7.98
N PHE A 40 3.17 15.39 8.83
CA PHE A 40 4.59 15.07 8.82
C PHE A 40 4.81 13.56 8.91
N GLY A 41 5.47 13.01 7.89
CA GLY A 41 5.88 11.61 7.87
C GLY A 41 4.84 10.62 7.36
N TYR A 42 3.83 11.04 6.58
CA TYR A 42 2.88 10.11 5.96
C TYR A 42 3.01 10.05 4.44
N VAL A 43 2.78 8.86 3.88
CA VAL A 43 2.82 8.56 2.45
C VAL A 43 1.59 7.78 2.03
N MET A 44 1.14 8.02 0.80
CA MET A 44 0.15 7.18 0.15
C MET A 44 0.87 6.13 -0.69
N VAL A 45 0.64 4.85 -0.41
CA VAL A 45 1.25 3.72 -1.10
C VAL A 45 0.17 3.02 -1.92
N SER A 46 0.43 2.80 -3.21
CA SER A 46 -0.35 1.88 -4.03
C SER A 46 0.28 0.51 -4.00
N TRP A 47 -0.43 -0.46 -3.45
CA TRP A 47 0.00 -1.85 -3.41
C TRP A 47 -0.33 -2.56 -4.72
N VAL A 48 0.48 -3.57 -5.04
CA VAL A 48 0.26 -4.43 -6.20
C VAL A 48 -0.93 -5.35 -5.94
N ASP A 49 -1.85 -5.44 -6.89
CA ASP A 49 -3.00 -6.35 -6.86
C ASP A 49 -2.69 -7.70 -7.55
N ARG A 50 -3.62 -8.65 -7.51
CA ARG A 50 -3.51 -10.03 -8.04
C ARG A 50 -3.00 -10.11 -9.49
N GLU A 51 -3.32 -9.11 -10.32
CA GLU A 51 -2.94 -9.04 -11.73
C GLU A 51 -1.53 -8.42 -11.93
N GLY A 52 -0.84 -8.08 -10.83
CA GLY A 52 0.38 -7.28 -10.84
C GLY A 52 0.13 -5.80 -11.13
N THR A 53 -1.13 -5.36 -11.05
CA THR A 53 -1.54 -4.00 -11.33
C THR A 53 -1.47 -3.16 -10.06
N VAL A 54 -0.88 -1.98 -10.15
CA VAL A 54 -0.83 -1.02 -9.05
C VAL A 54 -2.19 -0.33 -8.94
N GLY A 55 -2.91 -0.49 -7.83
CA GLY A 55 -4.28 0.05 -7.74
C GLY A 55 -4.81 0.36 -6.34
N ASN A 56 -4.46 -0.44 -5.33
CA ASN A 56 -5.03 -0.28 -3.98
C ASN A 56 -4.18 0.68 -3.15
N GLN A 57 -4.70 1.90 -2.94
CA GLN A 57 -4.03 2.98 -2.23
C GLN A 57 -4.41 3.02 -0.75
N ALA A 58 -3.40 3.04 0.12
CA ALA A 58 -3.58 3.27 1.55
C ALA A 58 -2.50 4.23 2.09
N VAL A 59 -2.82 4.92 3.19
CA VAL A 59 -1.95 5.91 3.83
C VAL A 59 -1.22 5.27 4.99
N TYR A 60 0.10 5.46 5.05
CA TYR A 60 0.98 4.91 6.09
C TYR A 60 1.95 5.97 6.58
N GLU A 61 2.45 5.81 7.79
CA GLU A 61 3.66 6.52 8.18
C GLU A 61 4.83 6.05 7.29
N ALA A 62 5.65 6.97 6.82
CA ALA A 62 6.85 6.70 6.03
C ALA A 62 7.81 5.74 6.75
N ALA A 63 7.77 5.70 8.10
CA ALA A 63 8.54 4.79 8.93
C ALA A 63 8.04 3.33 8.91
N TRP A 64 6.85 3.08 8.36
CA TRP A 64 6.23 1.76 8.29
C TRP A 64 6.51 1.06 6.96
N VAL A 65 7.13 1.77 6.02
CA VAL A 65 7.52 1.24 4.73
C VAL A 65 9.02 1.39 4.53
N THR A 66 9.64 0.35 3.97
CA THR A 66 11.06 0.34 3.67
C THR A 66 11.25 0.42 2.16
N PRO A 67 12.11 1.33 1.66
CA PRO A 67 12.49 1.36 0.25
C PRO A 67 13.14 0.05 -0.18
N ILE A 68 12.76 -0.45 -1.36
CA ILE A 68 13.33 -1.65 -1.95
C ILE A 68 13.88 -1.36 -3.34
N SER A 69 14.78 -2.23 -3.80
CA SER A 69 15.33 -2.17 -5.15
C SER A 69 14.31 -2.63 -6.18
N ARG A 70 14.53 -2.25 -7.45
CA ARG A 70 13.67 -2.72 -8.55
C ARG A 70 13.68 -4.24 -8.68
N ASP A 71 14.86 -4.85 -8.57
CA ASP A 71 15.05 -6.31 -8.66
C ASP A 71 14.29 -7.06 -7.55
N GLU A 72 14.36 -6.55 -6.32
CA GLU A 72 13.59 -7.06 -5.18
C GLU A 72 12.08 -6.90 -5.41
N TYR A 73 11.65 -5.74 -5.92
CA TYR A 73 10.25 -5.51 -6.25
C TYR A 73 9.72 -6.50 -7.30
N ASP A 74 10.45 -6.72 -8.40
CA ASP A 74 10.03 -7.67 -9.45
C ASP A 74 9.96 -9.12 -8.91
N THR A 75 10.90 -9.50 -8.03
CA THR A 75 10.87 -10.80 -7.33
C THR A 75 9.62 -10.94 -6.45
N LEU A 76 9.35 -9.96 -5.60
CA LEU A 76 8.18 -9.97 -4.70
C LEU A 76 6.85 -9.95 -5.46
N VAL A 77 6.78 -9.28 -6.61
CA VAL A 77 5.60 -9.30 -7.48
C VAL A 77 5.39 -10.70 -8.07
N ALA A 78 6.46 -11.37 -8.50
CA ALA A 78 6.37 -12.75 -9.00
C ALA A 78 5.91 -13.72 -7.90
N GLU A 79 6.47 -13.59 -6.69
CA GLU A 79 6.09 -14.42 -5.53
C GLU A 79 4.65 -14.17 -5.09
N SER A 80 4.21 -12.90 -5.03
CA SER A 80 2.84 -12.54 -4.68
C SER A 80 1.83 -13.15 -5.66
N ARG A 81 2.14 -13.13 -6.97
CA ARG A 81 1.32 -13.76 -8.01
C ARG A 81 1.26 -15.28 -7.88
N GLU A 82 2.32 -15.91 -7.41
CA GLU A 82 2.37 -17.37 -7.22
C GLU A 82 1.63 -17.80 -5.96
N LEU A 83 1.76 -17.05 -4.86
CA LEU A 83 1.00 -17.27 -3.62
C LEU A 83 -0.51 -17.13 -3.85
N ASP A 84 -0.95 -16.14 -4.63
CA ASP A 84 -2.36 -15.96 -4.97
C ASP A 84 -2.90 -17.15 -5.77
N ARG A 85 -2.13 -17.66 -6.75
CA ARG A 85 -2.47 -18.86 -7.52
C ARG A 85 -2.63 -20.10 -6.64
N GLN A 86 -1.82 -20.24 -5.60
CA GLN A 86 -1.81 -21.41 -4.73
C GLN A 86 -2.90 -21.37 -3.66
N HIS A 87 -3.22 -20.19 -3.12
CA HIS A 87 -4.13 -20.05 -1.98
C HIS A 87 -5.58 -19.70 -2.36
N GLY A 88 -5.87 -19.24 -3.57
CA GLY A 88 -7.23 -19.07 -4.13
C GLY A 88 -8.16 -18.09 -3.38
N VAL A 89 -7.71 -17.55 -2.25
CA VAL A 89 -8.43 -16.60 -1.40
C VAL A 89 -7.50 -15.41 -1.17
N PRO A 90 -7.81 -14.24 -1.77
CA PRO A 90 -6.96 -13.08 -1.62
C PRO A 90 -7.11 -12.52 -0.20
N PRO A 91 -6.04 -11.90 0.36
CA PRO A 91 -6.22 -11.04 1.51
C PRO A 91 -7.20 -9.93 1.16
N GLN A 92 -8.30 -9.84 1.92
CA GLN A 92 -9.34 -8.84 1.73
C GLN A 92 -8.82 -7.45 2.13
N LEU A 93 -8.08 -6.81 1.23
CA LEU A 93 -7.64 -5.43 1.40
C LEU A 93 -8.85 -4.53 1.71
N PRO A 94 -8.75 -3.61 2.70
CA PRO A 94 -9.85 -2.72 3.02
C PRO A 94 -10.26 -1.95 1.76
N ASN A 95 -11.46 -2.26 1.28
CA ASN A 95 -11.99 -1.77 0.02
C ASN A 95 -12.16 -0.25 0.11
N ARG A 96 -11.71 0.47 -0.93
CA ARG A 96 -11.81 1.92 -1.07
C ARG A 96 -13.24 2.39 -1.44
N ARG A 97 -14.27 1.92 -0.72
CA ARG A 97 -15.69 2.16 -1.04
C ARG A 97 -16.64 2.36 0.15
N ASP A 98 -16.18 2.92 1.27
CA ASP A 98 -17.10 3.31 2.37
C ASP A 98 -16.90 4.74 2.87
N THR A 99 -16.55 5.66 1.98
CA THR A 99 -16.61 7.10 2.33
C THR A 99 -17.06 7.92 1.13
N ALA A 100 -18.24 7.62 0.62
CA ALA A 100 -19.08 8.66 0.06
C ALA A 100 -19.82 9.32 1.24
N PRO A 101 -19.63 10.60 1.55
CA PRO A 101 -20.59 11.31 2.36
C PRO A 101 -21.86 11.44 1.52
N ASP A 102 -22.90 10.64 1.82
CA ASP A 102 -24.25 10.95 1.36
C ASP A 102 -24.76 12.12 2.21
N ASP A 103 -24.31 13.33 1.85
CA ASP A 103 -24.97 14.57 2.23
C ASP A 103 -25.56 15.17 0.97
N ARG A 104 -26.88 14.97 0.79
CA ARG A 104 -27.80 16.02 0.35
C ARG A 104 -29.26 15.60 0.47
N SER A 105 -29.92 16.22 1.45
CA SER A 105 -31.18 16.95 1.31
C SER A 105 -32.36 16.32 0.55
N SER A 106 -33.43 16.03 1.28
CA SER A 106 -34.84 16.42 1.00
C SER A 106 -35.65 15.92 2.20
N GLU A 107 -35.89 16.70 3.24
CA GLU A 107 -36.91 17.75 3.30
C GLU A 107 -38.15 17.44 2.45
N LYS A 108 -39.12 16.78 3.07
CA LYS A 108 -40.56 17.09 2.96
C LYS A 108 -41.37 16.39 4.04
#